data_AF-A0A536FRH8-F1
#
_entry.id   AF-A0A536FRH8-F1
#
_cell.length_a   1.000
_cell.length_b   1.000
_cell.length_c   1.000
_cell.angle_alpha   90.00
_cell.angle_beta   90.00
_cell.angle_gamma   90.00
#
_symmetry.space_group_name_H-M   'P 1'
#
loop_
_entity.id
_entity.type
_entity.pdbx_description
1 polymer ?
#
loop_
_entity_poly.entity_id
_entity_poly.type
_entity_poly.pdbx_seq_one_letter_code
_entity_poly.pdbx_strand_id
1 'polypeptide(L)'
;MADRSKAVEIEALLRELPTLTIGTTFNQFRDTGPDDLPDAPAIRLANLRDYLAERREADVVAVGEAAGYQGMRWSGIAFTSEFDLLRWGDPFRRSSRRPRPWKEPSGTIVHGILEELGAERRVILWNTVPIHPHLAGKPLSNRRPTREEIAAGRVLVERLIEIVQPRILLGVGRIACQALPEARYVRHPAQSGATAFRLGMRAALKSVR
;
A
#
# COMPACT_ATOMS: atom_id res chain seq x y z
N MET A 1 -23.79 6.02 12.16
CA MET A 1 -23.59 4.66 12.72
C MET A 1 -22.70 3.80 11.82
N ALA A 2 -22.97 3.72 10.52
CA ALA A 2 -22.13 2.96 9.57
C ALA A 2 -20.66 3.41 9.56
N ASP A 3 -20.39 4.73 9.57
CA ASP A 3 -19.02 5.27 9.58
C ASP A 3 -18.22 4.89 10.85
N ARG A 4 -18.86 4.98 12.03
CA ARG A 4 -18.28 4.52 13.29
C ARG A 4 -17.97 3.01 13.28
N SER A 5 -18.80 2.21 12.59
CA SER A 5 -18.57 0.78 12.41
C SER A 5 -17.35 0.52 11.51
N LYS A 6 -17.24 1.24 10.38
CA LYS A 6 -16.09 1.11 9.47
C LYS A 6 -14.77 1.44 10.17
N ALA A 7 -14.74 2.52 10.97
CA ALA A 7 -13.55 2.89 11.74
C ALA A 7 -13.12 1.78 12.72
N VAL A 8 -14.06 1.14 13.40
CA VAL A 8 -13.77 0.02 14.32
C VAL A 8 -13.19 -1.18 13.57
N GLU A 9 -13.76 -1.54 12.42
CA GLU A 9 -13.27 -2.66 11.60
C GLU A 9 -11.88 -2.37 10.99
N ILE A 10 -11.63 -1.13 10.54
CA ILE A 10 -10.29 -0.71 10.12
C ILE A 10 -9.30 -0.85 11.28
N GLU A 11 -9.64 -0.38 12.48
CA GLU A 11 -8.75 -0.54 13.64
C GLU A 11 -8.53 -2.00 14.03
N ALA A 12 -9.50 -2.89 13.81
CA ALA A 12 -9.32 -4.33 13.99
C ALA A 12 -8.34 -4.90 12.95
N LEU A 13 -8.51 -4.54 11.67
CA LEU A 13 -7.59 -4.93 10.59
C LEU A 13 -6.16 -4.45 10.86
N LEU A 14 -5.99 -3.20 11.31
CA LEU A 14 -4.68 -2.63 11.63
C LEU A 14 -4.02 -3.33 12.83
N ARG A 15 -4.80 -3.69 13.86
CA ARG A 15 -4.29 -4.42 15.02
C ARG A 15 -3.80 -5.83 14.69
N GLU A 16 -4.29 -6.43 13.61
CA GLU A 16 -3.85 -7.74 13.16
C GLU A 16 -2.50 -7.69 12.43
N LEU A 17 -2.19 -6.61 11.71
CA LEU A 17 -0.98 -6.52 10.87
C LEU A 17 0.33 -6.92 11.58
N PRO A 18 0.62 -6.47 12.82
CA PRO A 18 1.83 -6.87 13.55
C PRO A 18 1.86 -8.35 13.94
N THR A 19 0.71 -9.03 13.97
CA THR A 19 0.62 -10.45 14.36
C THR A 19 0.85 -11.41 13.19
N LEU A 20 0.79 -10.90 11.96
CA LEU A 20 0.86 -11.69 10.75
C LEU A 20 2.22 -12.35 10.54
N THR A 21 2.17 -13.59 10.06
CA THR A 21 3.31 -14.28 9.46
C THR A 21 2.87 -14.81 8.10
N ILE A 22 3.38 -14.21 7.02
CA ILE A 22 3.09 -14.60 5.64
C ILE A 22 4.37 -15.13 5.02
N GLY A 23 4.49 -16.46 4.94
CA GLY A 23 5.67 -17.12 4.38
C GLY A 23 6.99 -16.65 5.03
N THR A 24 7.98 -16.32 4.18
CA THR A 24 9.30 -15.85 4.62
C THR A 24 9.47 -14.34 4.47
N THR A 25 8.37 -13.61 4.48
CA THR A 25 8.38 -12.14 4.34
C THR A 25 8.79 -11.45 5.64
N PHE A 26 9.31 -10.23 5.52
CA PHE A 26 9.61 -9.35 6.65
C PHE A 26 8.36 -8.54 7.02
N ASN A 27 7.88 -8.67 8.26
CA ASN A 27 6.70 -7.93 8.72
C ASN A 27 7.12 -6.54 9.26
N GLN A 28 7.03 -5.51 8.43
CA GLN A 28 7.42 -4.16 8.83
C GLN A 28 6.56 -3.51 9.93
N PHE A 29 5.40 -4.10 10.28
CA PHE A 29 4.55 -3.65 11.39
C PHE A 29 4.88 -4.34 12.72
N ARG A 30 5.76 -5.35 12.70
CA ARG A 30 6.24 -6.08 13.89
C ARG A 30 7.74 -5.92 14.09
N ASP A 31 8.49 -6.13 13.01
CA ASP A 31 9.92 -6.38 13.05
C ASP A 31 10.73 -5.11 12.78
N THR A 32 11.96 -5.08 13.32
CA THR A 32 12.96 -4.05 13.03
C THR A 32 14.18 -4.68 12.37
N GLY A 33 14.79 -3.93 11.46
CA GLY A 33 16.08 -4.20 10.84
C GLY A 33 17.12 -3.14 11.21
N PRO A 34 18.37 -3.27 10.73
CA PRO A 34 19.48 -2.41 11.15
C PRO A 34 19.29 -0.91 10.87
N ASP A 35 18.64 -0.58 9.76
CA ASP A 35 18.39 0.81 9.33
C ASP A 35 17.09 1.41 9.89
N ASP A 36 16.38 0.68 10.75
CA ASP A 36 15.11 1.10 11.34
C ASP A 36 15.32 1.93 12.62
N LEU A 37 14.51 2.97 12.80
CA LEU A 37 14.35 3.59 14.12
C LEU A 37 13.87 2.54 15.14
N PRO A 38 14.20 2.68 16.44
CA PRO A 38 13.77 1.72 17.46
C PRO A 38 12.25 1.50 17.49
N ASP A 39 11.46 2.55 17.25
CA ASP A 39 9.99 2.56 17.22
C ASP A 39 9.40 2.45 15.80
N ALA A 40 10.21 2.07 14.79
CA ALA A 40 9.79 2.05 13.38
C ALA A 40 8.49 1.27 13.09
N PRO A 41 8.21 0.10 13.72
CA PRO A 41 6.95 -0.61 13.50
C PRO A 41 5.73 0.20 13.95
N ALA A 42 5.82 0.86 15.12
CA ALA A 42 4.77 1.71 15.64
C ALA A 42 4.56 2.95 14.76
N ILE A 43 5.64 3.55 14.26
CA ILE A 43 5.57 4.68 13.31
C ILE A 43 4.79 4.28 12.05
N ARG A 44 5.10 3.15 11.43
CA ARG A 44 4.41 2.69 10.20
C ARG A 44 2.95 2.40 10.43
N LEU A 45 2.63 1.81 11.58
CA LEU A 45 1.24 1.52 11.93
C LEU A 45 0.46 2.81 12.18
N ALA A 46 1.07 3.82 12.82
CA ALA A 46 0.48 5.15 12.98
C ALA A 46 0.28 5.84 11.63
N ASN A 47 1.30 5.87 10.77
CA ASN A 47 1.19 6.43 9.41
C ASN A 47 0.05 5.77 8.62
N LEU A 48 -0.05 4.44 8.65
CA LEU A 48 -1.10 3.73 7.94
C LEU A 48 -2.49 4.03 8.50
N ARG A 49 -2.61 4.15 9.83
CA ARG A 49 -3.84 4.58 10.50
C ARG A 49 -4.28 5.96 10.05
N ASP A 50 -3.39 6.94 10.13
CA ASP A 50 -3.68 8.33 9.73
C ASP A 50 -4.03 8.41 8.25
N TYR A 51 -3.30 7.69 7.41
CA TYR A 51 -3.55 7.59 5.97
C TYR A 51 -4.95 7.06 5.64
N LEU A 52 -5.42 6.02 6.34
CA LEU A 52 -6.76 5.46 6.14
C LEU A 52 -7.84 6.39 6.71
N ALA A 53 -7.60 7.03 7.85
CA ALA A 53 -8.53 8.00 8.44
C ALA A 53 -8.78 9.21 7.50
N GLU A 54 -7.73 9.68 6.82
CA GLU A 54 -7.83 10.72 5.80
C GLU A 54 -8.59 10.30 4.53
N ARG A 55 -8.81 9.00 4.35
CA ARG A 55 -9.42 8.34 3.18
C ARG A 55 -10.70 7.60 3.51
N ARG A 56 -11.38 7.95 4.61
CA ARG A 56 -12.65 7.32 5.03
C ARG A 56 -13.75 7.37 3.95
N GLU A 57 -13.75 8.41 3.13
CA GLU A 57 -14.71 8.62 2.02
C GLU A 57 -14.16 8.09 0.67
N ALA A 58 -13.04 7.38 0.67
CA ALA A 58 -12.46 6.88 -0.56
C ALA A 58 -13.41 5.91 -1.26
N ASP A 59 -13.70 6.20 -2.53
CA ASP A 59 -14.60 5.40 -3.35
C ASP A 59 -13.85 4.45 -4.30
N VAL A 60 -12.52 4.43 -4.20
CA VAL A 60 -11.63 3.62 -5.02
C VAL A 60 -10.61 2.90 -4.15
N VAL A 61 -10.43 1.60 -4.38
CA VAL A 61 -9.31 0.82 -3.83
C VAL A 61 -8.43 0.36 -4.99
N ALA A 62 -7.13 0.63 -4.92
CA ALA A 62 -6.14 0.20 -5.89
C ALA A 62 -5.12 -0.71 -5.22
N VAL A 63 -5.07 -1.97 -5.68
CA VAL A 63 -4.29 -3.03 -5.06
C VAL A 63 -3.06 -3.35 -5.89
N GLY A 64 -1.87 -3.24 -5.29
CA GLY A 64 -0.59 -3.66 -5.86
C GLY A 64 -0.20 -5.09 -5.49
N GLU A 65 1.01 -5.47 -5.87
CA GLU A 65 1.54 -6.82 -5.61
C GLU A 65 1.96 -7.02 -4.16
N ALA A 66 3.01 -6.31 -3.71
CA ALA A 66 3.61 -6.50 -2.41
C ALA A 66 4.38 -5.26 -1.94
N ALA A 67 4.69 -5.19 -0.65
CA ALA A 67 5.52 -4.13 -0.10
C ALA A 67 6.94 -4.15 -0.72
N GLY A 68 7.35 -3.05 -1.36
CA GLY A 68 8.68 -2.90 -1.96
C GLY A 68 9.71 -2.33 -0.98
N TYR A 69 10.98 -2.71 -1.14
CA TYR A 69 12.08 -2.30 -0.25
C TYR A 69 12.40 -0.80 -0.28
N GLN A 70 11.98 -0.05 -1.31
CA GLN A 70 12.20 1.41 -1.40
C GLN A 70 10.96 2.23 -1.00
N GLY A 71 9.84 1.57 -0.71
CA GLY A 71 8.54 2.20 -0.53
C GLY A 71 7.90 1.80 0.79
N MET A 72 6.82 1.01 0.67
CA MET A 72 5.98 0.54 1.78
C MET A 72 6.74 -0.11 2.93
N ARG A 73 7.90 -0.75 2.68
CA ARG A 73 8.77 -1.31 3.74
C ARG A 73 9.17 -0.26 4.78
N TRP A 74 9.16 1.02 4.44
CA TRP A 74 9.54 2.11 5.34
C TRP A 74 8.35 2.99 5.71
N SER A 75 7.49 3.34 4.75
CA SER A 75 6.35 4.21 5.02
C SER A 75 5.20 3.50 5.76
N GLY A 76 5.05 2.19 5.55
CA GLY A 76 3.86 1.43 5.96
C GLY A 76 2.71 1.45 4.96
N ILE A 77 2.82 2.21 3.85
CA ILE A 77 1.71 2.46 2.90
C ILE A 77 2.10 2.02 1.49
N ALA A 78 1.18 1.33 0.79
CA ALA A 78 1.41 0.81 -0.55
C ALA A 78 1.67 1.93 -1.56
N PHE A 79 2.65 1.73 -2.46
CA PHE A 79 3.10 2.73 -3.43
C PHE A 79 3.51 4.08 -2.81
N THR A 80 3.87 4.12 -1.54
CA THR A 80 4.32 5.35 -0.88
C THR A 80 5.71 5.14 -0.33
N SER A 81 6.69 5.93 -0.76
CA SER A 81 8.00 5.98 -0.13
C SER A 81 8.06 7.02 0.99
N GLU A 82 9.10 7.02 1.83
CA GLU A 82 9.26 8.08 2.84
C GLU A 82 9.33 9.47 2.19
N PHE A 83 9.91 9.59 0.98
CA PHE A 83 9.91 10.84 0.22
C PHE A 83 8.49 11.32 -0.11
N ASP A 84 7.61 10.41 -0.55
CA ASP A 84 6.23 10.75 -0.89
C ASP A 84 5.42 11.06 0.39
N LEU A 85 5.57 10.22 1.41
CA LEU A 85 4.93 10.34 2.72
C LEU A 85 5.16 11.71 3.35
N LEU A 86 6.41 12.19 3.38
CA LEU A 86 6.78 13.45 4.04
C LEU A 86 6.21 14.68 3.34
N ARG A 87 5.71 14.56 2.10
CA ARG A 87 5.01 15.67 1.42
C ARG A 87 3.64 15.96 2.03
N TRP A 88 3.05 15.00 2.74
CA TRP A 88 1.76 15.18 3.42
C TRP A 88 1.89 15.96 4.73
N GLY A 89 3.09 16.09 5.29
CA GLY A 89 3.34 16.80 6.54
C GLY A 89 2.89 16.00 7.78
N ASP A 90 2.68 16.70 8.89
CA ASP A 90 2.20 16.07 10.13
C ASP A 90 0.81 15.42 9.93
N PRO A 91 0.53 14.26 10.54
CA PRO A 91 1.34 13.56 11.55
C PRO A 91 2.35 12.54 10.97
N PHE A 92 2.55 12.51 9.65
CA PHE A 92 3.30 11.44 9.00
C PHE A 92 4.79 11.50 9.28
N ARG A 93 5.37 10.37 9.70
CA ARG A 93 6.77 10.28 10.13
C ARG A 93 7.54 9.21 9.37
N ARG A 94 8.81 9.49 9.10
CA ARG A 94 9.75 8.50 8.57
C ARG A 94 10.09 7.45 9.63
N SER A 95 10.39 6.23 9.20
CA SER A 95 10.73 5.11 10.08
C SER A 95 12.20 4.68 9.97
N SER A 96 12.94 5.18 8.97
CA SER A 96 14.34 4.83 8.74
C SER A 96 15.32 5.82 9.39
N ARG A 97 16.53 5.33 9.73
CA ARG A 97 17.65 6.13 10.24
C ARG A 97 18.49 6.82 9.15
N ARG A 98 18.14 6.61 7.88
CA ARG A 98 18.99 7.06 6.76
C ARG A 98 19.11 8.59 6.72
N PRO A 99 20.23 9.17 6.28
CA PRO A 99 20.31 10.63 6.09
C PRO A 99 19.29 11.16 5.07
N ARG A 100 19.02 10.38 4.02
CA ARG A 100 18.02 10.71 2.99
C ARG A 100 16.83 9.75 3.06
N PRO A 101 15.59 10.24 2.96
CA PRO A 101 14.40 9.40 2.87
C PRO A 101 14.51 8.39 1.73
N TRP A 102 13.90 7.23 1.90
CA TRP A 102 13.69 6.30 0.78
C TRP A 102 12.80 6.93 -0.29
N LYS A 103 13.17 6.69 -1.55
CA LYS A 103 12.43 7.15 -2.73
C LYS A 103 12.20 5.99 -3.68
N GLU A 104 10.93 5.78 -4.05
CA GLU A 104 10.51 4.72 -4.97
C GLU A 104 9.96 5.35 -6.27
N PRO A 105 10.50 5.00 -7.45
CA PRO A 105 10.00 5.54 -8.72
C PRO A 105 8.51 5.26 -8.98
N SER A 106 8.03 4.05 -8.64
CA SER A 106 6.62 3.67 -8.77
C SER A 106 5.71 4.57 -7.95
N GLY A 107 6.08 4.84 -6.68
CA GLY A 107 5.28 5.68 -5.80
C GLY A 107 5.20 7.12 -6.27
N THR A 108 6.31 7.69 -6.73
CA THR A 108 6.31 9.04 -7.34
C THR A 108 5.38 9.12 -8.56
N ILE A 109 5.31 8.09 -9.40
CA ILE A 109 4.38 8.05 -10.55
C ILE A 109 2.93 7.97 -10.08
N VAL A 110 2.64 7.13 -9.08
CA VAL A 110 1.29 6.93 -8.50
C VAL A 110 0.78 8.23 -7.89
N HIS A 111 1.51 8.80 -6.94
CA HIS A 111 1.12 10.05 -6.29
C HIS A 111 1.05 11.21 -7.28
N GLY A 112 1.97 11.28 -8.25
CA GLY A 112 1.95 12.32 -9.27
C GLY A 112 0.72 12.32 -10.18
N ILE A 113 0.08 11.17 -10.46
CA ILE A 113 -1.19 11.15 -11.20
C ILE A 113 -2.40 11.35 -10.29
N LEU A 114 -2.35 10.89 -9.04
CA LEU A 114 -3.43 11.12 -8.07
C LEU A 114 -3.56 12.61 -7.74
N GLU A 115 -2.44 13.30 -7.53
CA GLU A 115 -2.38 14.73 -7.30
C GLU A 115 -2.92 15.51 -8.51
N GLU A 116 -2.46 15.17 -9.72
CA GLU A 116 -2.93 15.80 -10.95
C GLU A 116 -4.45 15.69 -11.16
N LEU A 117 -5.06 14.60 -10.67
CA LEU A 117 -6.49 14.33 -10.79
C LEU A 117 -7.29 14.78 -9.57
N GLY A 118 -6.65 15.35 -8.53
CA GLY A 118 -7.31 15.69 -7.27
C GLY A 118 -7.90 14.47 -6.54
N ALA A 119 -7.26 13.30 -6.70
CA ALA A 119 -7.78 12.00 -6.28
C ALA A 119 -7.02 11.36 -5.09
N GLU A 120 -6.05 12.04 -4.49
CA GLU A 120 -5.23 11.53 -3.38
C GLU A 120 -6.07 10.96 -2.21
N ARG A 121 -7.11 11.69 -1.80
CA ARG A 121 -8.02 11.25 -0.71
C ARG A 121 -9.16 10.34 -1.18
N ARG A 122 -9.30 10.14 -2.49
CA ARG A 122 -10.35 9.29 -3.09
C ARG A 122 -9.90 7.85 -3.32
N VAL A 123 -8.59 7.61 -3.31
CA VAL A 123 -8.00 6.31 -3.63
C VAL A 123 -7.27 5.77 -2.39
N ILE A 124 -7.67 4.57 -1.96
CA ILE A 124 -6.89 3.76 -1.03
C ILE A 124 -5.96 2.86 -1.85
N LEU A 125 -4.67 3.14 -1.77
CA LEU A 125 -3.58 2.26 -2.19
C LEU A 125 -3.38 1.16 -1.14
N TRP A 126 -3.38 -0.10 -1.57
CA TRP A 126 -3.10 -1.27 -0.75
C TRP A 126 -2.26 -2.30 -1.54
N ASN A 127 -1.68 -3.31 -0.87
CA ASN A 127 -0.94 -4.39 -1.53
C ASN A 127 -1.58 -5.75 -1.23
N THR A 128 -1.54 -6.65 -2.21
CA THR A 128 -2.01 -8.03 -2.03
C THR A 128 -1.25 -8.71 -0.90
N VAL A 129 0.08 -8.62 -0.90
CA VAL A 129 0.93 -9.02 0.24
C VAL A 129 1.35 -7.75 0.98
N PRO A 130 0.75 -7.41 2.14
CA PRO A 130 0.97 -6.13 2.81
C PRO A 130 2.31 -6.05 3.56
N ILE A 131 3.11 -7.11 3.55
CA ILE A 131 4.43 -7.17 4.19
C ILE A 131 5.51 -7.55 3.18
N HIS A 132 6.79 -7.32 3.51
CA HIS A 132 7.86 -7.22 2.52
C HIS A 132 8.52 -8.57 2.15
N PRO A 133 8.28 -9.10 0.93
CA PRO A 133 9.03 -10.26 0.44
C PRO A 133 10.43 -9.86 -0.04
N HIS A 134 11.46 -10.46 0.54
CA HIS A 134 12.85 -10.25 0.14
C HIS A 134 13.58 -11.57 -0.12
N LEU A 135 14.70 -11.51 -0.84
CA LEU A 135 15.59 -12.67 -1.01
C LEU A 135 16.26 -13.02 0.33
N ALA A 136 16.48 -14.31 0.59
CA ALA A 136 17.17 -14.76 1.78
C ALA A 136 18.55 -14.10 1.92
N GLY A 137 18.87 -13.60 3.11
CA GLY A 137 20.12 -12.86 3.38
C GLY A 137 20.23 -11.48 2.73
N LYS A 138 19.22 -11.02 1.98
CA LYS A 138 19.22 -9.72 1.29
C LYS A 138 17.96 -8.91 1.63
N PRO A 139 17.87 -8.31 2.83
CA PRO A 139 16.67 -7.61 3.30
C PRO A 139 16.32 -6.37 2.47
N LEU A 140 17.27 -5.80 1.73
CA LEU A 140 17.06 -4.67 0.81
C LEU A 140 16.93 -5.15 -0.64
N SER A 141 16.05 -6.12 -0.86
CA SER A 141 15.76 -6.66 -2.19
C SER A 141 14.28 -6.98 -2.30
N ASN A 142 13.74 -6.93 -3.52
CA ASN A 142 12.41 -7.46 -3.77
C ASN A 142 12.54 -8.88 -4.30
N ARG A 143 11.68 -9.78 -3.81
CA ARG A 143 11.35 -11.01 -4.53
C ARG A 143 9.86 -11.03 -4.85
N ARG A 144 9.49 -11.77 -5.89
CA ARG A 144 8.09 -12.07 -6.17
C ARG A 144 7.50 -12.87 -4.99
N PRO A 145 6.30 -12.52 -4.49
CA PRO A 145 5.59 -13.36 -3.53
C PRO A 145 5.28 -14.75 -4.09
N THR A 146 5.21 -15.75 -3.22
CA THR A 146 4.70 -17.08 -3.61
C THR A 146 3.18 -17.07 -3.74
N ARG A 147 2.60 -18.16 -4.28
CA ARG A 147 1.14 -18.28 -4.42
C ARG A 147 0.46 -18.32 -3.05
N GLU A 148 1.09 -18.99 -2.09
CA GLU A 148 0.62 -19.13 -0.71
C GLU A 148 0.66 -17.78 0.01
N GLU A 149 1.71 -16.99 -0.22
CA GLU A 149 1.82 -15.63 0.34
C GLU A 149 0.76 -14.70 -0.25
N ILE A 150 0.50 -14.80 -1.56
CA ILE A 150 -0.58 -14.07 -2.24
C ILE A 150 -1.93 -14.48 -1.66
N ALA A 151 -2.18 -15.77 -1.49
CA ALA A 151 -3.45 -16.27 -0.95
C ALA A 151 -3.68 -15.80 0.50
N ALA A 152 -2.66 -15.85 1.36
CA ALA A 152 -2.73 -15.36 2.73
C ALA A 152 -2.98 -13.85 2.78
N GLY A 153 -2.30 -13.07 1.94
CA GLY A 153 -2.48 -11.63 1.87
C GLY A 153 -3.84 -11.22 1.31
N ARG A 154 -4.38 -11.98 0.33
CA ARG A 154 -5.68 -11.72 -0.30
C ARG A 154 -6.82 -11.65 0.72
N VAL A 155 -6.81 -12.48 1.77
CA VAL A 155 -7.81 -12.47 2.84
C VAL A 155 -7.94 -11.08 3.48
N LEU A 156 -6.82 -10.37 3.65
CA LEU A 156 -6.82 -9.01 4.21
C LEU A 156 -7.35 -7.97 3.22
N VAL A 157 -7.10 -8.18 1.93
CA VAL A 157 -7.65 -7.30 0.89
C VAL A 157 -9.16 -7.45 0.77
N GLU A 158 -9.67 -8.69 0.82
CA GLU A 158 -11.12 -8.97 0.80
C GLU A 158 -11.81 -8.29 2.00
N ARG A 159 -11.22 -8.40 3.20
CA ARG A 159 -11.73 -7.67 4.38
C ARG A 159 -11.69 -6.15 4.20
N LEU A 160 -10.62 -5.61 3.64
CA LEU A 160 -10.56 -4.17 3.35
C LEU A 160 -11.66 -3.76 2.37
N ILE A 161 -11.91 -4.56 1.33
CA ILE A 161 -12.98 -4.32 0.34
C ILE A 161 -14.36 -4.35 1.00
N GLU A 162 -14.61 -5.31 1.90
CA GLU A 162 -15.87 -5.41 2.66
C GLU A 162 -16.09 -4.18 3.55
N ILE A 163 -15.04 -3.66 4.18
CA ILE A 163 -15.12 -2.48 5.05
C ILE A 163 -15.32 -1.20 4.22
N VAL A 164 -14.49 -1.01 3.19
CA VAL A 164 -14.49 0.22 2.39
C VAL A 164 -15.72 0.28 1.49
N GLN A 165 -16.10 -0.85 0.89
CA GLN A 165 -17.12 -0.98 -0.15
C GLN A 165 -16.85 -0.04 -1.34
N PRO A 166 -15.67 -0.16 -1.98
CA PRO A 166 -15.28 0.78 -3.02
C PRO A 166 -16.19 0.64 -4.24
N ARG A 167 -16.51 1.77 -4.87
CA ARG A 167 -17.24 1.80 -6.15
C ARG A 167 -16.36 1.33 -7.31
N ILE A 168 -15.04 1.48 -7.17
CA ILE A 168 -14.06 0.98 -8.15
C ILE A 168 -12.96 0.21 -7.42
N LEU A 169 -12.75 -1.04 -7.84
CA LEU A 169 -11.59 -1.83 -7.46
C LEU A 169 -10.61 -1.92 -8.64
N LEU A 170 -9.36 -1.53 -8.40
CA LEU A 170 -8.29 -1.57 -9.39
C LEU A 170 -7.21 -2.58 -8.99
N GLY A 171 -6.78 -3.41 -9.93
CA GLY A 171 -5.61 -4.26 -9.77
C GLY A 171 -4.43 -3.68 -10.53
N VAL A 172 -3.39 -3.24 -9.81
CA VAL A 172 -2.20 -2.60 -10.37
C VAL A 172 -1.14 -3.66 -10.65
N GLY A 173 -1.09 -4.08 -11.92
CA GLY A 173 -0.23 -5.17 -12.36
C GLY A 173 -0.92 -6.53 -12.37
N ARG A 174 -0.28 -7.51 -13.00
CA ARG A 174 -0.89 -8.81 -13.28
C ARG A 174 -1.14 -9.63 -12.02
N ILE A 175 -0.26 -9.54 -11.01
CA ILE A 175 -0.41 -10.34 -9.80
C ILE A 175 -1.64 -9.89 -9.00
N ALA A 176 -1.83 -8.58 -8.83
CA ALA A 176 -3.00 -8.04 -8.15
C ALA A 176 -4.31 -8.46 -8.85
N CYS A 177 -4.38 -8.37 -10.19
CA CYS A 177 -5.57 -8.83 -10.93
C CYS A 177 -5.76 -10.36 -10.94
N GLN A 178 -4.69 -11.14 -10.82
CA GLN A 178 -4.82 -12.59 -10.65
C GLN A 178 -5.35 -12.93 -9.26
N ALA A 179 -4.91 -12.18 -8.25
CA ALA A 179 -5.40 -12.32 -6.88
C ALA A 179 -6.85 -11.84 -6.74
N LEU A 180 -7.27 -10.82 -7.50
CA LEU A 180 -8.60 -10.20 -7.45
C LEU A 180 -9.20 -10.15 -8.87
N PRO A 181 -9.83 -11.24 -9.35
CA PRO A 181 -10.37 -11.32 -10.71
C PRO A 181 -11.40 -10.24 -11.07
N GLU A 182 -12.10 -9.72 -10.07
CA GLU A 182 -13.10 -8.66 -10.19
C GLU A 182 -12.49 -7.25 -10.31
N ALA A 183 -11.19 -7.11 -10.02
CA ALA A 183 -10.50 -5.82 -10.10
C ALA A 183 -10.20 -5.41 -11.54
N ARG A 184 -10.51 -4.16 -11.89
CA ARG A 184 -10.17 -3.61 -13.20
C ARG A 184 -8.65 -3.45 -13.32
N TYR A 185 -8.07 -4.07 -14.34
CA TYR A 185 -6.63 -4.03 -14.56
C TYR A 185 -6.11 -2.63 -14.91
N VAL A 186 -5.03 -2.24 -14.24
CA VAL A 186 -4.18 -1.11 -14.57
C VAL A 186 -2.74 -1.60 -14.68
N ARG A 187 -2.02 -1.19 -15.73
CA ARG A 187 -0.60 -1.57 -15.90
C ARG A 187 0.23 -1.01 -14.75
N HIS A 188 1.05 -1.85 -14.09
CA HIS A 188 1.98 -1.38 -13.05
C HIS A 188 2.95 -0.30 -13.56
N PRO A 189 3.27 0.75 -12.78
CA PRO A 189 4.09 1.90 -13.24
C PRO A 189 5.57 1.58 -13.47
N ALA A 190 6.11 0.54 -12.82
CA ALA A 190 7.48 0.05 -13.04
C ALA A 190 7.69 -0.55 -14.45
N GLN A 191 8.96 -0.82 -14.81
CA GLN A 191 9.36 -1.52 -16.04
C GLN A 191 8.76 -0.87 -17.31
N SER A 192 9.05 0.43 -17.49
CA SER A 192 8.52 1.27 -18.57
C SER A 192 6.99 1.36 -18.64
N GLY A 193 6.30 1.03 -17.55
CA GLY A 193 4.84 1.03 -17.46
C GLY A 193 4.20 2.38 -17.14
N ALA A 194 5.00 3.43 -16.88
CA ALA A 194 4.54 4.72 -16.39
C ALA A 194 3.42 5.35 -17.26
N THR A 195 3.60 5.42 -18.58
CA THR A 195 2.61 6.01 -19.50
C THR A 195 1.31 5.22 -19.49
N ALA A 196 1.38 3.89 -19.59
CA ALA A 196 0.21 3.02 -19.57
C ALA A 196 -0.52 3.06 -18.22
N PHE A 197 0.22 3.13 -17.11
CA PHE A 197 -0.35 3.32 -15.77
C PHE A 197 -1.15 4.62 -15.69
N ARG A 198 -0.57 5.75 -16.09
CA ARG A 198 -1.24 7.06 -16.07
C ARG A 198 -2.53 7.05 -16.90
N LEU A 199 -2.47 6.50 -18.12
CA LEU A 199 -3.66 6.37 -18.98
C LEU A 199 -4.75 5.51 -18.33
N GLY A 200 -4.37 4.36 -17.75
CA GLY A 200 -5.30 3.48 -17.05
C GLY A 200 -5.96 4.16 -15.84
N MET A 201 -5.19 4.85 -15.01
CA MET A 201 -5.72 5.60 -13.85
C MET A 201 -6.68 6.71 -14.27
N ARG A 202 -6.34 7.49 -15.31
CA ARG A 202 -7.27 8.50 -15.85
C ARG A 202 -8.58 7.89 -16.33
N ALA A 203 -8.50 6.79 -17.08
CA ALA A 203 -9.68 6.12 -17.61
C ALA A 203 -10.55 5.53 -16.49
N ALA A 204 -9.95 5.04 -15.41
CA ALA A 204 -10.66 4.53 -14.24
C ALA A 204 -11.34 5.64 -13.44
N LEU A 205 -10.62 6.73 -13.15
CA LEU A 205 -11.11 7.79 -12.26
C LEU A 205 -12.07 8.79 -12.95
N LYS A 206 -12.07 8.86 -14.29
CA LYS A 206 -13.05 9.65 -15.06
C LYS A 206 -14.46 9.04 -15.03
N SER A 207 -14.61 7.75 -14.80
CA SER A 207 -15.90 7.03 -14.74
C SER A 207 -16.74 7.37 -13.49
N VAL A 208 -16.46 8.53 -12.86
CA VAL A 208 -16.92 8.92 -11.53
C VAL A 208 -17.15 10.43 -11.42
N ARG A 209 -17.76 11.02 -12.43
CA ARG A 209 -18.36 12.34 -12.26
C ARG A 209 -19.85 12.20 -12.44
#